data_AF-A0A6I6HLW2-F1
#
_entry.id   AF-A0A6I6HLW2-F1
#
_cell.length_a   1.000
_cell.length_b   1.000
_cell.length_c   1.000
_cell.angle_alpha   90.00
_cell.angle_beta   90.00
_cell.angle_gamma   90.00
#
_symmetry.space_group_name_H-M   'P 1'
#
loop_
_entity.id
_entity.type
_entity.pdbx_description
1 polymer ?
#
loop_
_entity_poly.entity_id
_entity_poly.type
_entity_poly.pdbx_seq_one_letter_code
_entity_poly.pdbx_strand_id
1 'polypeptide(L)' 'MSFADKDLPIPVDLASAQALIVAVQSEASAQQIALRVPPPEPTTCCGRGCNGCVWEGWLAAIAYWRDEASLLLV' A
#
# COMPACT_ATOMS: atom_id res chain seq x y z
N MET A 1 7.85 18.03 6.29
CA MET A 1 7.64 16.72 6.95
C MET A 1 7.41 15.77 5.80
N SER A 2 8.47 15.08 5.38
CA SER A 2 8.40 14.20 4.22
C SER A 2 7.40 13.09 4.51
N PHE A 3 6.75 12.59 3.47
CA PHE A 3 5.84 11.46 3.63
C PHE A 3 6.59 10.22 4.15
N ALA A 4 7.90 10.14 3.86
CA ALA A 4 8.83 9.15 4.42
C ALA A 4 9.04 9.24 5.94
N ASP A 5 8.89 10.42 6.57
CA ASP A 5 8.96 10.58 8.04
C ASP A 5 7.66 10.15 8.74
N LYS A 6 6.56 10.07 7.98
CA LYS A 6 5.30 9.52 8.45
C LYS A 6 5.53 8.02 8.53
N ASP A 7 5.72 7.50 9.75
CA ASP A 7 5.85 6.07 10.01
C ASP A 7 4.60 5.34 9.46
N LEU A 8 4.69 4.89 8.21
CA LEU A 8 3.59 4.22 7.51
C LEU A 8 3.67 2.74 7.86
N PRO A 9 2.79 2.23 8.73
CA PRO A 9 2.89 0.85 9.19
C PRO A 9 2.79 -0.10 8.00
N ILE A 10 3.48 -1.24 8.10
CA ILE A 10 3.33 -2.32 7.13
C ILE A 10 1.89 -2.81 7.21
N PRO A 11 1.13 -2.84 6.09
CA PRO A 11 -0.23 -3.32 6.11
C PRO A 11 -0.25 -4.82 6.39
N VAL A 12 -1.06 -5.23 7.36
CA VAL A 12 -1.22 -6.63 7.78
C VAL A 12 -2.63 -7.17 7.50
N ASP A 13 -3.53 -6.30 7.08
CA ASP A 13 -4.92 -6.59 6.79
C ASP A 13 -5.44 -5.65 5.68
N LEU A 14 -6.64 -5.94 5.19
CA LEU A 14 -7.25 -5.17 4.10
C LEU A 14 -7.48 -3.70 4.48
N ALA A 15 -7.96 -3.44 5.69
CA ALA A 15 -8.30 -2.08 6.11
C ALA A 15 -7.03 -1.22 6.25
N SER A 16 -5.96 -1.78 6.82
CA SER A 16 -4.66 -1.09 6.90
C SER A 16 -4.05 -0.83 5.52
N ALA A 17 -4.17 -1.78 4.58
CA ALA A 17 -3.72 -1.58 3.20
C ALA A 17 -4.50 -0.49 2.46
N GLN A 18 -5.84 -0.49 2.56
CA GLN A 18 -6.69 0.53 1.93
C GLN A 18 -6.41 1.93 2.50
N ALA A 19 -6.31 2.05 3.83
CA ALA A 19 -5.99 3.32 4.48
C ALA A 19 -4.64 3.86 4.00
N LEU A 20 -3.64 2.98 3.86
CA LEU A 20 -2.33 3.35 3.37
C LEU A 20 -2.37 3.83 1.91
N ILE A 21 -3.06 3.11 1.02
CA ILE A 21 -3.20 3.48 -0.40
C ILE A 21 -3.83 4.87 -0.54
N VAL A 22 -4.88 5.16 0.23
CA VAL A 22 -5.55 6.47 0.20
C VAL A 22 -4.62 7.57 0.69
N ALA A 23 -3.89 7.34 1.79
CA ALA A 23 -2.95 8.33 2.32
C ALA A 23 -1.83 8.67 1.32
N VAL A 24 -1.22 7.64 0.71
CA VAL A 24 -0.13 7.80 -0.28
C VAL A 24 -0.64 8.52 -1.53
N GLN A 25 -1.80 8.13 -2.05
CA GLN A 25 -2.37 8.80 -3.23
C GLN A 25 -2.76 10.26 -2.96
N SER A 26 -3.28 10.55 -1.76
CA SER A 26 -3.61 11.92 -1.38
C SER A 26 -2.36 12.81 -1.34
N GLU A 27 -1.26 12.30 -0.80
CA GLU A 27 0.01 13.05 -0.76
C GLU A 27 0.59 13.23 -2.17
N ALA A 28 0.61 12.17 -2.96
CA ALA A 28 1.09 12.24 -4.35
C ALA A 28 0.29 13.25 -5.17
N SER A 29 -1.02 13.30 -4.98
CA SER A 29 -1.88 14.31 -5.61
C SER A 29 -1.54 15.72 -5.12
N ALA A 30 -1.32 15.91 -3.81
CA ALA A 30 -0.95 17.20 -3.24
C ALA A 30 0.40 17.72 -3.75
N GLN A 31 1.37 16.82 -3.96
CA GLN A 31 2.69 17.12 -4.50
C GLN A 31 2.74 17.07 -6.04
N GLN A 32 1.62 16.73 -6.69
CA GLN A 32 1.52 16.47 -8.14
C GLN A 32 2.55 15.48 -8.67
N ILE A 33 2.87 14.45 -7.88
CA ILE A 33 3.79 13.37 -8.24
C ILE A 33 3.01 12.21 -8.84
N ALA A 34 3.46 11.74 -10.00
CA ALA A 34 2.92 10.54 -10.63
C ALA A 34 3.51 9.29 -9.97
N LEU A 35 2.72 8.60 -9.15
CA LEU A 35 3.09 7.30 -8.59
C LEU A 35 2.68 6.15 -9.51
N ARG A 36 3.32 4.99 -9.32
CA ARG A 36 2.84 3.73 -9.92
C ARG A 36 1.42 3.45 -9.44
N VAL A 37 0.60 2.85 -10.29
CA VAL A 37 -0.74 2.39 -9.90
C VAL A 37 -0.60 1.33 -8.80
N PRO A 38 -1.36 1.43 -7.68
CA PRO A 38 -1.31 0.43 -6.63
C PRO A 38 -1.77 -0.95 -7.13
N PRO A 39 -1.22 -2.05 -6.59
CA PRO A 39 -1.67 -3.41 -6.90
C PRO A 39 -3.20 -3.58 -6.74
N PRO A 40 -3.89 -4.19 -7.73
CA PRO A 40 -5.33 -4.37 -7.66
C PRO A 40 -5.72 -5.31 -6.52
N GLU A 41 -6.77 -4.95 -5.78
CA GLU A 41 -7.26 -5.75 -4.66
C GLU A 41 -7.77 -7.12 -5.15
N PRO A 42 -7.34 -8.24 -4.54
CA PRO A 42 -7.79 -9.55 -4.94
C PRO A 42 -9.26 -9.74 -4.57
N THR A 43 -10.10 -10.09 -5.55
CA THR A 43 -11.55 -10.29 -5.36
C THR A 43 -11.93 -11.68 -4.84
N THR A 44 -10.95 -12.59 -4.73
CA THR A 44 -11.17 -13.97 -4.31
C THR A 44 -10.42 -14.25 -3.01
N CYS A 45 -11.15 -14.46 -1.92
CA CYS A 45 -10.57 -15.07 -0.73
C CYS A 45 -10.39 -16.57 -1.01
N CYS A 46 -9.16 -17.07 -0.84
CA CYS A 46 -8.83 -18.47 -1.09
C CYS A 46 -9.52 -19.46 -0.11
N GLY A 47 -10.21 -18.96 0.92
CA GLY A 47 -11.00 -19.75 1.88
C GLY A 47 -10.20 -20.70 2.78
N ARG A 48 -8.88 -20.81 2.58
CA ARG A 48 -7.96 -21.71 3.29
C ARG A 48 -7.29 -21.07 4.52
N GLY A 49 -7.73 -19.88 4.91
CA GLY A 49 -7.08 -19.04 5.92
C GLY A 49 -6.11 -18.03 5.31
N CYS A 50 -5.57 -17.14 6.14
CA CYS A 50 -4.74 -16.02 5.68
C CYS A 50 -3.31 -16.45 5.29
N ASN A 51 -2.81 -17.56 5.85
CA ASN A 51 -1.48 -18.09 5.55
C ASN A 51 -1.44 -18.68 4.13
N GLY A 52 -0.60 -18.12 3.25
CA GLY A 52 -0.46 -18.54 1.86
C GLY A 52 -1.64 -18.13 0.97
N CYS A 53 -2.45 -17.16 1.39
CA CYS A 53 -3.54 -16.64 0.57
C CYS A 53 -3.03 -15.59 -0.43
N VAL A 54 -3.80 -15.35 -1.50
CA VAL A 54 -3.52 -14.24 -2.45
C VAL A 54 -3.38 -12.90 -1.73
N TRP A 55 -4.04 -12.76 -0.59
CA TRP A 55 -3.94 -11.61 0.31
C TRP A 55 -2.54 -11.38 0.85
N GLU A 56 -1.77 -12.42 1.21
CA GLU A 56 -0.42 -12.26 1.75
C GLU A 56 0.53 -11.70 0.68
N GLY A 57 0.47 -12.25 -0.54
CA GLY A 57 1.22 -11.74 -1.68
C GLY A 57 0.80 -10.32 -2.07
N TRP A 58 -0.49 -10.02 -2.00
CA TRP A 58 -1.00 -8.67 -2.25
C TRP A 58 -0.54 -7.67 -1.18
N LEU A 59 -0.61 -8.01 0.11
CA LEU A 59 -0.12 -7.17 1.21
C LEU A 59 1.38 -6.89 1.07
N ALA A 60 2.18 -7.90 0.70
CA ALA A 60 3.59 -7.72 0.40
C ALA A 60 3.82 -6.78 -0.80
N ALA A 61 3.00 -6.90 -1.85
CA ALA A 61 3.05 -5.99 -3.00
C ALA A 61 2.65 -4.54 -2.64
N ILE A 62 1.66 -4.35 -1.77
CA ILE A 62 1.30 -3.02 -1.24
C ILE A 62 2.45 -2.44 -0.41
N ALA A 63 3.08 -3.26 0.45
CA ALA A 63 4.21 -2.82 1.27
C ALA A 63 5.40 -2.37 0.41
N TYR A 64 5.70 -3.10 -0.68
CA TYR A 64 6.73 -2.70 -1.64
C TYR A 64 6.35 -1.43 -2.41
N TRP A 65 5.10 -1.32 -2.87
CA TRP A 65 4.60 -0.11 -3.55
C TRP A 65 4.69 1.14 -2.67
N ARG A 66 4.38 1.00 -1.37
CA ARG A 66 4.53 2.06 -0.38
C ARG A 66 5.98 2.52 -0.26
N ASP A 67 6.92 1.57 -0.20
CA ASP A 67 8.35 1.86 -0.07
C ASP A 67 8.83 2.73 -1.24
N GLU A 68 8.48 2.32 -2.47
CA GLU A 68 8.77 3.07 -3.68
C GLU A 68 8.12 4.48 -3.67
N ALA A 69 6.88 4.59 -3.21
CA ALA A 69 6.20 5.88 -3.09
C ALA A 69 6.90 6.79 -2.05
N SER A 70 7.37 6.23 -0.95
CA SER A 70 8.09 6.98 0.09
C SER A 70 9.41 7.58 -0.41
N LEU A 71 10.08 6.90 -1.36
CA LEU A 71 11.28 7.41 -2.01
C LEU A 71 11.01 8.60 -2.94
N LEU A 72 9.79 8.72 -3.46
CA LEU A 72 9.37 9.80 -4.35
C LEU A 72 8.75 10.99 -3.59
N LEU A 73 8.08 10.73 -2.47
CA LEU A 73 7.34 11.73 -1.67
C LEU A 73 8.22 12.36 -0.57
N VAL A 74 9.26 13.08 -1.00
CA VAL A 74 10.22 13.79 -0.12
C VAL A 74 9.82 15.23 0.20
#